data_AF-A0A2M8L2W9-F1
#
_entry.id   AF-A0A2M8L2W9-F1
#
_cell.length_a   1.000
_cell.length_b   1.000
_cell.length_c   1.000
_cell.angle_alpha   90.00
_cell.angle_beta   90.00
_cell.angle_gamma   90.00
#
_symmetry.space_group_name_H-M   'P 1'
#
loop_
_entity.id
_entity.type
_entity.pdbx_description
1 polymer ?
#
loop_
_entity_poly.entity_id
_entity_poly.type
_entity_poly.pdbx_seq_one_letter_code
_entity_poly.pdbx_strand_id
1 'polypeptide(L)'
;MRIFRLPPKTKRLIDNYLILRIGCHKIRCPYFQNLTHRRISPVFAGKGLPEEIEKEALRFFKKQKKIVSNLSPDNIRLYMTMAGLGVDCSGFAANILYSFLQEKKLGTLWKTLKYPSLNPLRLLIYKLRPRSNISAAILSHPLNTLPINNLNRVRPGDLLKVGNHHLAIVKEVEINNKEEVIRIGYAHSTSDYLEQHGVRQGNIFLINKRRSLEKQRWDEEHRDRNWMLEDYLTAPKNQRGFRRLKVLS
;
A
#
# COMPACT_ATOMS: atom_id res chain seq x y z
N MET A 1 24.30 -11.95 -8.28
CA MET A 1 23.17 -11.39 -7.51
C MET A 1 21.92 -11.42 -8.38
N ARG A 2 20.76 -11.71 -7.81
CA ARG A 2 19.48 -11.78 -8.56
C ARG A 2 18.43 -10.93 -7.85
N ILE A 3 17.61 -10.20 -8.61
CA ILE A 3 16.54 -9.36 -8.07
C ILE A 3 15.21 -9.88 -8.60
N PHE A 4 14.33 -10.31 -7.70
CA PHE A 4 12.94 -10.64 -8.01
C PHE A 4 12.07 -9.41 -7.78
N ARG A 5 11.16 -9.14 -8.72
CA ARG A 5 10.28 -7.96 -8.66
C ARG A 5 8.82 -8.37 -8.86
N LEU A 6 7.91 -7.49 -8.44
CA LEU A 6 6.53 -7.57 -8.89
C LEU A 6 6.48 -7.55 -10.42
N PRO A 7 5.51 -8.25 -11.03
CA PRO A 7 5.31 -8.23 -12.47
C PRO A 7 5.13 -6.81 -13.05
N PRO A 8 5.46 -6.58 -14.32
CA PRO A 8 5.58 -5.23 -14.90
C PRO A 8 4.34 -4.34 -14.75
N LYS A 9 3.13 -4.85 -14.99
CA LYS A 9 1.90 -4.05 -14.89
C LYS A 9 1.63 -3.65 -13.44
N THR A 10 1.85 -4.57 -12.51
CA THR A 10 1.72 -4.32 -11.07
C THR A 10 2.76 -3.34 -10.56
N LYS A 11 4.02 -3.45 -11.00
CA LYS A 11 5.07 -2.48 -10.69
C LYS A 11 4.69 -1.08 -11.20
N ARG A 12 4.22 -0.99 -12.46
CA ARG A 12 3.77 0.28 -13.07
C ARG A 12 2.64 0.92 -12.27
N LEU A 13 1.74 0.13 -11.69
CA LEU A 13 0.68 0.66 -10.84
C LEU A 13 1.24 1.36 -9.59
N ILE A 14 2.27 0.80 -8.94
CA ILE A 14 2.97 1.47 -7.82
C ILE A 14 3.61 2.77 -8.30
N ASP A 15 4.31 2.73 -9.44
CA ASP A 15 5.00 3.89 -10.02
C ASP A 15 4.00 5.02 -10.34
N ASN A 16 2.81 4.68 -10.83
CA ASN A 16 1.74 5.65 -11.10
C ASN A 16 1.23 6.33 -9.82
N TYR A 17 1.14 5.62 -8.68
CA TYR A 17 0.79 6.28 -7.41
C TYR A 17 1.90 7.21 -6.90
N LEU A 18 3.17 6.89 -7.15
CA LEU A 18 4.29 7.75 -6.78
C LEU A 18 4.34 9.02 -7.63
N ILE A 19 3.76 9.00 -8.83
CA ILE A 19 3.86 10.05 -9.84
C ILE A 19 2.49 10.26 -10.51
N LEU A 20 1.51 10.74 -9.74
CA LEU A 20 0.23 11.16 -10.29
C LEU A 20 0.43 12.35 -11.23
N ARG A 21 -0.29 12.37 -12.34
CA ARG A 21 -0.25 13.43 -13.35
C ARG A 21 -1.44 14.37 -13.18
N ILE A 22 -1.21 15.52 -12.56
CA ILE A 22 -2.22 16.55 -12.34
C ILE A 22 -1.89 17.75 -13.23
N GLY A 23 -2.51 17.80 -14.41
CA GLY A 23 -2.13 18.76 -15.45
C GLY A 23 -0.71 18.47 -15.93
N CYS A 24 0.16 19.48 -15.90
CA CYS A 24 1.59 19.33 -16.23
C CYS A 24 2.45 18.86 -15.04
N HIS A 25 1.89 18.77 -13.82
CA HIS A 25 2.66 18.45 -12.62
C HIS A 25 2.65 16.97 -12.29
N LYS A 26 3.78 16.51 -11.75
CA LYS A 26 3.96 15.18 -11.17
C LYS A 26 3.83 15.28 -9.65
N ILE A 27 2.82 14.63 -9.09
CA ILE A 27 2.45 14.71 -7.68
C ILE A 27 2.49 13.32 -7.06
N ARG A 28 3.22 13.14 -5.96
CA ARG A 28 3.10 11.90 -5.18
C ARG A 28 1.70 11.80 -4.60
N CYS A 29 1.05 10.65 -4.71
CA CYS A 29 -0.28 10.44 -4.15
C CYS A 29 -0.29 10.69 -2.63
N PRO A 30 -1.12 11.61 -2.11
CA PRO A 30 -1.23 11.86 -0.68
C PRO A 30 -2.00 10.73 0.01
N TYR A 31 -1.79 10.62 1.33
CA TYR A 31 -2.57 9.72 2.15
C TYR A 31 -3.98 10.29 2.34
N PHE A 32 -4.98 9.45 2.19
CA PHE A 32 -6.34 9.80 2.55
C PHE A 32 -7.10 8.60 3.07
N GLN A 33 -7.55 8.69 4.33
CA GLN A 33 -8.43 7.71 4.96
C GLN A 33 -9.81 8.33 5.17
N ASN A 34 -10.86 7.66 4.70
CA ASN A 34 -12.23 8.12 4.90
C ASN A 34 -12.74 7.74 6.30
N LEU A 35 -12.57 8.66 7.25
CA LEU A 35 -13.06 8.53 8.64
C LEU A 35 -14.58 8.68 8.75
N THR A 36 -15.21 9.45 7.86
CA THR A 36 -16.67 9.70 7.89
C THR A 36 -17.51 8.56 7.32
N HIS A 37 -16.87 7.57 6.69
CA HIS A 37 -17.50 6.45 5.99
C HIS A 37 -18.53 6.83 4.90
N ARG A 38 -18.54 8.09 4.43
CA ARG A 38 -19.35 8.50 3.29
C ARG A 38 -18.76 7.96 1.99
N ARG A 39 -19.32 6.87 1.47
CA ARG A 39 -18.76 6.08 0.35
C ARG A 39 -19.48 6.37 -0.97
N ILE A 40 -19.29 7.59 -1.47
CA ILE A 40 -19.87 8.02 -2.74
C ILE A 40 -19.15 7.35 -3.92
N SER A 41 -17.81 7.24 -3.85
CA SER A 41 -16.98 6.54 -4.84
C SER A 41 -15.77 5.87 -4.18
N PRO A 42 -15.06 4.96 -4.88
CA PRO A 42 -13.80 4.40 -4.38
C PRO A 42 -12.74 5.46 -4.07
N VAL A 43 -12.65 6.53 -4.86
CA VAL A 43 -11.72 7.65 -4.63
C VAL A 43 -11.98 8.31 -3.28
N PHE A 44 -13.23 8.73 -3.02
CA PHE A 44 -13.63 9.33 -1.75
C PHE A 44 -13.72 8.32 -0.59
N ALA A 45 -13.47 7.03 -0.84
CA ALA A 45 -13.28 6.02 0.19
C ALA A 45 -11.79 5.79 0.53
N GLY A 46 -10.85 6.50 -0.10
CA GLY A 46 -9.40 6.25 0.03
C GLY A 46 -8.93 5.01 -0.72
N LYS A 47 -9.72 4.52 -1.70
CA LYS A 47 -9.48 3.29 -2.46
C LYS A 47 -9.27 3.53 -3.95
N GLY A 48 -9.20 4.78 -4.39
CA GLY A 48 -9.07 5.20 -5.80
C GLY A 48 -7.83 4.65 -6.49
N LEU A 49 -7.91 4.45 -7.81
CA LEU A 49 -6.78 4.12 -8.69
C LEU A 49 -6.10 5.44 -9.08
N PRO A 50 -4.83 5.43 -9.53
CA PRO A 50 -4.12 6.66 -9.90
C PRO A 50 -4.92 7.51 -10.89
N GLU A 51 -5.38 6.90 -11.99
CA GLU A 51 -6.15 7.58 -13.04
C GLU A 51 -7.50 8.15 -12.54
N GLU A 52 -8.15 7.45 -11.60
CA GLU A 52 -9.39 7.93 -10.99
C GLU A 52 -9.13 9.13 -10.07
N ILE A 53 -8.05 9.07 -9.28
CA ILE A 53 -7.64 10.17 -8.39
C ILE A 53 -7.24 11.39 -9.22
N GLU A 54 -6.48 11.20 -10.30
CA GLU A 54 -6.10 12.26 -11.24
C GLU A 54 -7.33 12.94 -11.85
N LYS A 55 -8.29 12.14 -12.33
CA LYS A 55 -9.54 12.64 -12.91
C LYS A 55 -10.38 13.44 -11.90
N GLU A 56 -10.53 12.93 -10.69
CA GLU A 56 -11.29 13.63 -9.64
C GLU A 56 -10.57 14.91 -9.16
N ALA A 57 -9.23 14.91 -9.10
CA ALA A 57 -8.46 16.11 -8.80
C ALA A 57 -8.66 17.19 -9.87
N LEU A 58 -8.57 16.84 -11.16
CA LEU A 58 -8.82 17.80 -12.24
C LEU A 58 -10.25 18.36 -12.22
N ARG A 59 -11.25 17.51 -11.93
CA ARG A 59 -12.64 17.96 -11.73
C ARG A 59 -12.76 18.92 -10.55
N PHE A 60 -12.09 18.63 -9.44
CA PHE A 60 -12.06 19.48 -8.27
C PHE A 60 -11.46 20.86 -8.58
N PHE A 61 -10.28 20.93 -9.23
CA PHE A 61 -9.66 22.21 -9.59
C PHE A 61 -10.54 23.04 -10.55
N LYS A 62 -11.16 22.38 -11.54
CA LYS A 62 -12.11 23.04 -12.45
C LYS A 62 -13.31 23.62 -11.70
N LYS A 63 -13.88 22.88 -10.75
CA LYS A 63 -15.01 23.34 -9.92
C LYS A 63 -14.62 24.55 -9.05
N GLN A 64 -13.39 24.56 -8.54
CA GLN A 64 -12.85 25.67 -7.75
C GLN A 64 -12.36 26.85 -8.60
N LYS A 65 -12.53 26.79 -9.94
CA LYS A 65 -12.00 27.79 -10.89
C LYS A 65 -10.50 28.06 -10.73
N LYS A 66 -9.73 27.04 -10.33
CA LYS A 66 -8.27 27.11 -10.17
C LYS A 66 -7.56 26.60 -11.41
N ILE A 67 -6.61 27.37 -11.92
CA ILE A 67 -5.77 27.00 -13.05
C ILE A 67 -4.60 26.16 -12.52
N VAL A 68 -4.61 24.86 -12.80
CA VAL A 68 -3.61 23.90 -12.28
C VAL A 68 -2.18 24.27 -12.66
N SER A 69 -1.95 24.77 -13.87
CA SER A 69 -0.61 25.15 -14.36
C SER A 69 0.05 26.29 -13.58
N ASN A 70 -0.75 27.07 -12.84
CA ASN A 70 -0.25 28.21 -12.07
C ASN A 70 0.06 27.83 -10.62
N LEU A 71 -0.19 26.58 -10.22
CA LEU A 71 0.03 26.10 -8.87
C LEU A 71 1.35 25.33 -8.78
N SER A 72 2.10 25.58 -7.72
CA SER A 72 3.24 24.72 -7.37
C SER A 72 2.77 23.29 -7.05
N PRO A 73 3.59 22.26 -7.27
CA PRO A 73 3.29 20.88 -6.86
C PRO A 73 2.81 20.73 -5.42
N ASP A 74 3.42 21.45 -4.47
CA ASP A 74 3.04 21.37 -3.05
C ASP A 74 1.64 21.91 -2.79
N ASN A 75 1.29 23.05 -3.39
CA ASN A 75 -0.08 23.58 -3.35
C ASN A 75 -1.09 22.63 -3.98
N ILE A 76 -0.78 22.00 -5.12
CA ILE A 76 -1.67 21.01 -5.75
C ILE A 76 -1.93 19.85 -4.77
N ARG A 77 -0.87 19.32 -4.17
CA ARG A 77 -0.94 18.24 -3.19
C ARG A 77 -1.71 18.63 -1.93
N LEU A 78 -1.53 19.86 -1.45
CA LEU A 78 -2.29 20.41 -0.32
C LEU A 78 -3.79 20.44 -0.65
N TYR A 79 -4.17 20.97 -1.81
CA TYR A 79 -5.57 21.01 -2.24
C TYR A 79 -6.18 19.60 -2.41
N MET A 80 -5.42 18.65 -2.96
CA MET A 80 -5.85 17.25 -3.03
C MET A 80 -6.13 16.67 -1.64
N THR A 81 -5.23 16.95 -0.69
CA THR A 81 -5.36 16.48 0.70
C THR A 81 -6.60 17.09 1.36
N MET A 82 -6.82 18.41 1.22
CA MET A 82 -8.01 19.09 1.74
C MET A 82 -9.31 18.58 1.10
N ALA A 83 -9.27 18.18 -0.17
CA ALA A 83 -10.41 17.62 -0.90
C ALA A 83 -10.67 16.14 -0.59
N GLY A 84 -9.85 15.49 0.25
CA GLY A 84 -9.95 14.06 0.52
C GLY A 84 -9.64 13.19 -0.70
N LEU A 85 -8.68 13.62 -1.52
CA LEU A 85 -8.24 12.89 -2.72
C LEU A 85 -6.89 12.25 -2.46
N GLY A 86 -6.87 10.94 -2.31
CA GLY A 86 -5.68 10.17 -2.06
C GLY A 86 -5.99 8.69 -1.88
N VAL A 87 -5.06 7.95 -1.29
CA VAL A 87 -5.22 6.52 -1.03
C VAL A 87 -4.78 6.16 0.39
N ASP A 88 -5.57 5.35 1.08
CA ASP A 88 -5.17 4.80 2.39
C ASP A 88 -4.26 3.57 2.21
N CYS A 89 -3.67 3.11 3.31
CA CYS A 89 -2.76 1.96 3.34
C CYS A 89 -3.38 0.69 2.73
N SER A 90 -4.64 0.40 3.06
CA SER A 90 -5.31 -0.84 2.67
C SER A 90 -5.90 -0.79 1.27
N GLY A 91 -6.30 0.38 0.78
CA GLY A 91 -6.72 0.64 -0.58
C GLY A 91 -5.55 0.54 -1.53
N PHE A 92 -4.42 1.12 -1.14
CA PHE A 92 -3.17 0.96 -1.87
C PHE A 92 -2.80 -0.53 -1.96
N ALA A 93 -2.68 -1.23 -0.82
CA ALA A 93 -2.34 -2.65 -0.81
C ALA A 93 -3.35 -3.51 -1.60
N ALA A 94 -4.66 -3.26 -1.47
CA ALA A 94 -5.69 -4.00 -2.21
C ALA A 94 -5.59 -3.80 -3.72
N ASN A 95 -5.36 -2.56 -4.18
CA ASN A 95 -5.22 -2.27 -5.61
C ASN A 95 -3.96 -2.93 -6.20
N ILE A 96 -2.83 -2.93 -5.46
CA ILE A 96 -1.61 -3.62 -5.90
C ILE A 96 -1.80 -5.14 -5.93
N LEU A 97 -2.36 -5.74 -4.86
CA LEU A 97 -2.61 -7.18 -4.81
C LEU A 97 -3.61 -7.61 -5.89
N TYR A 98 -4.65 -6.81 -6.15
CA TYR A 98 -5.59 -7.08 -7.22
C TYR A 98 -4.89 -7.12 -8.59
N SER A 99 -4.06 -6.12 -8.90
CA SER A 99 -3.27 -6.11 -10.13
C SER A 99 -2.33 -7.32 -10.21
N PHE A 100 -1.69 -7.67 -9.09
CA PHE A 100 -0.76 -8.79 -9.02
C PHE A 100 -1.42 -10.13 -9.33
N LEU A 101 -2.57 -10.40 -8.71
CA LEU A 101 -3.32 -11.65 -8.93
C LEU A 101 -3.84 -11.74 -10.37
N GLN A 102 -4.29 -10.63 -10.94
CA GLN A 102 -4.74 -10.60 -12.34
C GLN A 102 -3.59 -10.90 -13.31
N GLU A 103 -2.43 -10.29 -13.10
CA GLU A 103 -1.25 -10.51 -13.93
C GLU A 103 -0.69 -11.93 -13.79
N LYS A 104 -0.85 -12.54 -12.61
CA LYS A 104 -0.53 -13.96 -12.36
C LYS A 104 -1.63 -14.93 -12.81
N LYS A 105 -2.76 -14.45 -13.37
CA LYS A 105 -3.93 -15.25 -13.76
C LYS A 105 -4.52 -16.09 -12.60
N LEU A 106 -4.43 -15.58 -11.37
CA LEU A 106 -4.96 -16.22 -10.15
C LEU A 106 -6.37 -15.71 -9.77
N GLY A 107 -7.00 -14.95 -10.66
CA GLY A 107 -8.34 -14.40 -10.48
C GLY A 107 -8.38 -13.07 -9.72
N THR A 108 -9.57 -12.72 -9.23
CA THR A 108 -9.82 -11.43 -8.57
C THR A 108 -9.62 -11.50 -7.06
N LEU A 109 -8.90 -10.53 -6.48
CA LEU A 109 -8.64 -10.44 -5.03
C LEU A 109 -9.88 -10.71 -4.16
N TRP A 110 -11.01 -10.04 -4.43
CA TRP A 110 -12.21 -10.16 -3.59
C TRP A 110 -12.91 -11.53 -3.61
N LYS A 111 -12.68 -12.35 -4.65
CA LYS A 111 -13.15 -13.75 -4.68
C LYS A 111 -12.25 -14.66 -3.84
N THR A 112 -10.99 -14.28 -3.65
CA THR A 112 -10.00 -15.06 -2.89
C THR A 112 -10.03 -14.76 -1.39
N LEU A 113 -10.53 -13.56 -1.01
CA LEU A 113 -10.60 -13.16 0.39
C LEU A 113 -11.81 -13.78 1.09
N LYS A 114 -11.55 -14.35 2.27
CA LYS A 114 -12.53 -14.74 3.26
C LYS A 114 -12.75 -13.57 4.23
N TYR A 115 -14.01 -13.34 4.59
CA TYR A 115 -14.39 -12.24 5.47
C TYR A 115 -14.76 -12.80 6.85
N PRO A 116 -13.96 -12.54 7.90
CA PRO A 116 -14.27 -13.04 9.24
C PRO A 116 -15.53 -12.37 9.79
N SER A 117 -16.43 -13.18 10.36
CA SER A 117 -17.52 -12.72 11.23
C SER A 117 -18.43 -11.63 10.62
N LEU A 118 -18.81 -11.77 9.34
CA LEU A 118 -19.81 -10.89 8.71
C LEU A 118 -21.17 -11.57 8.65
N ASN A 119 -22.20 -10.89 9.17
CA ASN A 119 -23.59 -11.29 8.97
C ASN A 119 -23.92 -11.35 7.46
N PRO A 120 -24.88 -12.19 7.02
CA PRO A 120 -25.18 -12.42 5.60
C PRO A 120 -25.43 -11.14 4.78
N LEU A 121 -26.17 -10.18 5.34
CA LEU A 121 -26.41 -8.86 4.72
C LEU A 121 -25.13 -8.07 4.48
N ARG A 122 -24.22 -8.10 5.45
CA ARG A 122 -22.92 -7.41 5.35
C ARG A 122 -22.01 -8.09 4.34
N LEU A 123 -22.07 -9.43 4.24
CA LEU A 123 -21.36 -10.17 3.21
C LEU A 123 -21.82 -9.77 1.80
N LEU A 124 -23.12 -9.54 1.59
CA LEU A 124 -23.65 -9.07 0.31
C LEU A 124 -23.11 -7.69 -0.06
N ILE A 125 -23.12 -6.73 0.87
CA ILE A 125 -22.55 -5.38 0.65
C ILE A 125 -21.07 -5.45 0.25
N TYR A 126 -20.32 -6.34 0.91
CA TYR A 126 -18.91 -6.57 0.61
C TYR A 126 -18.71 -7.18 -0.79
N LYS A 127 -19.61 -8.06 -1.23
CA LYS A 127 -19.59 -8.60 -2.60
C LYS A 127 -19.98 -7.57 -3.66
N LEU A 128 -20.89 -6.64 -3.36
CA LEU A 128 -21.33 -5.59 -4.29
C LEU A 128 -20.32 -4.46 -4.44
N ARG A 129 -19.62 -4.08 -3.37
CA ARG A 129 -18.62 -3.00 -3.39
C ARG A 129 -17.28 -3.45 -2.77
N PRO A 130 -16.62 -4.48 -3.32
CA PRO A 130 -15.48 -5.12 -2.67
C PRO A 130 -14.33 -4.15 -2.45
N ARG A 131 -13.99 -3.36 -3.46
CA ARG A 131 -12.87 -2.41 -3.42
C ARG A 131 -12.99 -1.37 -2.31
N SER A 132 -14.21 -0.89 -2.04
CA SER A 132 -14.49 0.09 -0.97
C SER A 132 -14.53 -0.53 0.43
N ASN A 133 -14.60 -1.85 0.54
CA ASN A 133 -14.85 -2.56 1.80
C ASN A 133 -13.65 -3.36 2.33
N ILE A 134 -12.59 -3.48 1.54
CA ILE A 134 -11.36 -4.19 1.95
C ILE A 134 -10.54 -3.30 2.89
N SER A 135 -10.26 -3.83 4.08
CA SER A 135 -9.44 -3.19 5.11
C SER A 135 -8.10 -3.93 5.32
N ALA A 136 -7.16 -3.27 6.01
CA ALA A 136 -5.88 -3.87 6.38
C ALA A 136 -6.05 -5.15 7.21
N ALA A 137 -7.02 -5.15 8.12
CA ALA A 137 -7.35 -6.31 8.94
C ALA A 137 -7.83 -7.51 8.10
N ILE A 138 -8.66 -7.29 7.07
CA ILE A 138 -9.12 -8.36 6.17
C ILE A 138 -7.95 -8.90 5.34
N LEU A 139 -7.15 -8.03 4.73
CA LEU A 139 -6.02 -8.43 3.89
C LEU A 139 -4.99 -9.25 4.66
N SER A 140 -4.75 -8.91 5.93
CA SER A 140 -3.74 -9.57 6.77
C SER A 140 -4.31 -10.62 7.73
N HIS A 141 -5.60 -10.96 7.61
CA HIS A 141 -6.25 -11.92 8.50
C HIS A 141 -5.63 -13.32 8.33
N PRO A 142 -5.50 -14.14 9.40
CA PRO A 142 -5.04 -15.53 9.30
C PRO A 142 -5.90 -16.43 8.39
N LEU A 143 -7.16 -16.07 8.16
CA LEU A 143 -8.00 -16.78 7.18
C LEU A 143 -7.49 -16.59 5.75
N ASN A 144 -6.90 -15.43 5.45
CA ASN A 144 -6.44 -15.02 4.12
C ASN A 144 -4.94 -15.16 3.92
N THR A 145 -4.17 -15.21 5.01
CA THR A 145 -2.70 -15.17 4.97
C THR A 145 -2.04 -16.27 5.79
N LEU A 146 -0.79 -16.57 5.43
CA LEU A 146 0.15 -17.38 6.19
C LEU A 146 1.31 -16.50 6.68
N PRO A 147 1.75 -16.61 7.95
CA PRO A 147 2.91 -15.88 8.44
C PRO A 147 4.20 -16.40 7.77
N ILE A 148 5.16 -15.49 7.55
CA ILE A 148 6.50 -15.83 7.05
C ILE A 148 7.52 -15.56 8.16
N ASN A 149 8.02 -16.63 8.77
CA ASN A 149 8.98 -16.54 9.88
C ASN A 149 10.43 -16.52 9.40
N ASN A 150 10.71 -17.04 8.20
CA ASN A 150 12.05 -17.05 7.61
C ASN A 150 12.17 -15.94 6.56
N LEU A 151 13.07 -14.98 6.79
CA LEU A 151 13.29 -13.84 5.89
C LEU A 151 13.76 -14.25 4.49
N ASN A 152 14.43 -15.40 4.34
CA ASN A 152 14.82 -15.93 3.03
C ASN A 152 13.62 -16.40 2.18
N ARG A 153 12.45 -16.58 2.80
CA ARG A 153 11.22 -16.99 2.09
C ARG A 153 10.38 -15.80 1.63
N VAL A 154 10.74 -14.57 1.99
CA VAL A 154 10.03 -13.36 1.56
C VAL A 154 10.15 -13.21 0.05
N ARG A 155 9.05 -12.87 -0.61
CA ARG A 155 8.91 -12.74 -2.07
C ARG A 155 8.12 -11.48 -2.42
N PRO A 156 8.29 -10.94 -3.64
CA PRO A 156 7.40 -9.90 -4.15
C PRO A 156 5.93 -10.31 -4.06
N GLY A 157 5.09 -9.39 -3.57
CA GLY A 157 3.67 -9.61 -3.33
C GLY A 157 3.32 -10.07 -1.91
N ASP A 158 4.31 -10.39 -1.07
CA ASP A 158 4.08 -10.56 0.36
C ASP A 158 3.69 -9.24 1.03
N LEU A 159 2.94 -9.34 2.11
CA LEU A 159 2.53 -8.22 2.96
C LEU A 159 3.51 -8.08 4.13
N LEU A 160 3.86 -6.85 4.47
CA LEU A 160 4.49 -6.52 5.74
C LEU A 160 3.44 -5.84 6.62
N LYS A 161 3.00 -6.55 7.67
CA LYS A 161 2.01 -6.05 8.62
C LYS A 161 2.66 -5.21 9.71
N VAL A 162 2.05 -4.06 9.99
CA VAL A 162 2.46 -3.14 11.06
C VAL A 162 1.21 -2.77 11.87
N GLY A 163 0.99 -3.51 12.97
CA GLY A 163 -0.21 -3.33 13.81
C GLY A 163 -1.51 -3.70 13.08
N ASN A 164 -2.64 -3.16 13.55
CA ASN A 164 -3.96 -3.52 13.03
C ASN A 164 -4.39 -2.75 11.77
N HIS A 165 -3.78 -1.59 11.54
CA HIS A 165 -4.30 -0.63 10.57
C HIS A 165 -3.33 -0.33 9.42
N HIS A 166 -2.07 -0.78 9.49
CA HIS A 166 -1.07 -0.45 8.48
C HIS A 166 -0.48 -1.68 7.79
N LEU A 167 -0.25 -1.56 6.48
CA LEU A 167 0.28 -2.61 5.63
C LEU A 167 1.21 -2.01 4.58
N ALA A 168 2.32 -2.70 4.34
CA ALA A 168 3.16 -2.52 3.17
C ALA A 168 3.13 -3.76 2.27
N ILE A 169 3.43 -3.57 0.99
CA ILE A 169 3.59 -4.64 0.00
C ILE A 169 5.07 -4.76 -0.33
N VAL A 170 5.60 -5.98 -0.31
CA VAL A 170 6.94 -6.28 -0.82
C VAL A 170 6.94 -6.12 -2.34
N LYS A 171 7.69 -5.15 -2.85
CA LYS A 171 7.78 -4.86 -4.29
C LYS A 171 8.90 -5.61 -4.98
N GLU A 172 9.98 -5.87 -4.25
CA GLU A 172 11.16 -6.57 -4.77
C GLU A 172 11.97 -7.21 -3.65
N VAL A 173 12.71 -8.25 -4.01
CA VAL A 173 13.60 -8.99 -3.11
C VAL A 173 14.89 -9.26 -3.85
N GLU A 174 16.01 -8.96 -3.21
CA GLU A 174 17.34 -9.18 -3.74
C GLU A 174 18.01 -10.33 -3.00
N ILE A 175 18.58 -11.25 -3.78
CA ILE A 175 19.29 -12.42 -3.28
C ILE A 175 20.76 -12.40 -3.72
N ASN A 176 21.62 -12.87 -2.82
CA ASN A 176 23.04 -13.06 -3.11
C ASN A 176 23.28 -14.35 -3.91
N ASN A 177 24.55 -14.66 -4.19
CA ASN A 177 24.93 -15.86 -4.95
C ASN A 177 24.68 -17.17 -4.19
N LYS A 178 24.46 -17.11 -2.87
CA LYS A 178 24.12 -18.25 -2.00
C LYS A 178 22.61 -18.44 -1.83
N GLU A 179 21.81 -17.76 -2.66
CA GLU A 179 20.34 -17.78 -2.62
C GLU A 179 19.71 -17.22 -1.34
N GLU A 180 20.46 -16.38 -0.63
CA GLU A 180 20.00 -15.76 0.60
C GLU A 180 19.51 -14.34 0.33
N VAL A 181 18.41 -13.95 0.96
CA VAL A 181 17.88 -12.59 0.87
C VAL A 181 18.83 -11.62 1.57
N ILE A 182 19.12 -10.51 0.92
CA ILE A 182 19.97 -9.43 1.45
C ILE A 182 19.26 -8.08 1.49
N ARG A 183 18.23 -7.88 0.65
CA ARG A 183 17.41 -6.67 0.65
C ARG A 183 15.96 -7.01 0.32
N ILE A 184 15.04 -6.39 1.05
CA ILE A 184 13.60 -6.46 0.81
C ILE A 184 13.11 -5.04 0.55
N GLY A 185 12.70 -4.75 -0.67
CA GLY A 185 12.07 -3.48 -1.02
C GLY A 185 10.55 -3.56 -0.80
N TYR A 186 9.96 -2.53 -0.21
CA TYR A 186 8.53 -2.45 0.04
C TYR A 186 7.93 -1.10 -0.43
N ALA A 187 6.61 -1.07 -0.56
CA ALA A 187 5.83 0.14 -0.83
C ALA A 187 4.58 0.16 0.05
N HIS A 188 4.17 1.33 0.50
CA HIS A 188 2.97 1.52 1.33
C HIS A 188 2.38 2.92 1.16
N SER A 189 1.20 3.17 1.74
CA SER A 189 0.64 4.52 1.90
C SER A 189 0.46 4.81 3.38
N THR A 190 1.04 5.88 3.92
CA THR A 190 0.97 6.20 5.35
C THR A 190 0.59 7.66 5.63
N SER A 191 -0.08 7.92 6.75
CA SER A 191 -0.35 9.28 7.25
C SER A 191 0.88 9.98 7.84
N ASP A 192 1.92 9.22 8.17
CA ASP A 192 3.15 9.75 8.77
C ASP A 192 4.00 10.50 7.73
N TYR A 193 5.20 10.94 8.12
CA TYR A 193 6.10 11.74 7.28
C TYR A 193 5.59 13.16 6.97
N LEU A 194 4.78 13.75 7.84
CA LEU A 194 4.40 15.17 7.80
C LEU A 194 3.83 15.58 6.43
N GLU A 195 4.36 16.63 5.79
CA GLU A 195 3.96 17.09 4.45
C GLU A 195 4.18 16.03 3.35
N GLN A 196 5.05 15.06 3.64
CA GLN A 196 5.47 14.00 2.73
C GLN A 196 4.73 12.67 2.87
N HIS A 197 3.57 12.67 3.55
CA HIS A 197 2.70 11.52 3.73
C HIS A 197 2.23 10.88 2.40
N GLY A 198 1.50 9.78 2.46
CA GLY A 198 0.96 9.07 1.28
C GLY A 198 1.86 7.96 0.79
N VAL A 199 1.85 7.73 -0.52
CA VAL A 199 2.49 6.55 -1.12
C VAL A 199 4.00 6.70 -1.14
N ARG A 200 4.71 5.77 -0.49
CA ARG A 200 6.17 5.78 -0.32
C ARG A 200 6.77 4.40 -0.55
N GLN A 201 8.09 4.36 -0.65
CA GLN A 201 8.88 3.14 -0.78
C GLN A 201 10.06 3.18 0.17
N GLY A 202 10.46 2.01 0.64
CA GLY A 202 11.64 1.81 1.47
C GLY A 202 12.25 0.43 1.25
N ASN A 203 13.38 0.18 1.90
CA ASN A 203 14.13 -1.05 1.86
C ASN A 203 14.52 -1.49 3.27
N ILE A 204 14.58 -2.80 3.44
CA ILE A 204 15.13 -3.46 4.61
C ILE A 204 16.36 -4.24 4.17
N PHE A 205 17.54 -3.86 4.67
CA PHE A 205 18.80 -4.54 4.42
C PHE A 205 19.10 -5.54 5.53
N LEU A 206 19.32 -6.80 5.15
CA LEU A 206 19.55 -7.89 6.08
C LEU A 206 21.04 -7.98 6.45
N ILE A 207 21.44 -7.27 7.50
CA ILE A 207 22.84 -7.23 7.99
C ILE A 207 23.19 -8.51 8.75
N ASN A 208 22.29 -8.97 9.62
CA ASN A 208 22.48 -10.22 10.37
C ASN A 208 21.19 -11.04 10.37
N LYS A 209 21.20 -12.12 9.59
CA LYS A 209 20.04 -12.98 9.32
C LYS A 209 19.54 -13.77 10.53
N ARG A 210 20.38 -13.96 11.54
CA ARG A 210 19.97 -14.61 12.81
C ARG A 210 19.20 -13.66 13.71
N ARG A 211 19.23 -12.35 13.43
CA ARG A 211 18.47 -11.36 14.20
C ARG A 211 17.09 -11.14 13.59
N SER A 212 16.17 -10.71 14.43
CA SER A 212 14.81 -10.34 14.05
C SER A 212 14.76 -9.11 13.15
N LEU A 213 13.58 -8.83 12.58
CA LEU A 213 13.38 -7.75 11.61
C LEU A 213 13.69 -6.36 12.19
N GLU A 214 13.41 -6.16 13.50
CA GLU A 214 13.72 -4.93 14.23
C GLU A 214 15.22 -4.60 14.34
N LYS A 215 16.11 -5.57 14.10
CA LYS A 215 17.57 -5.38 14.16
C LYS A 215 18.21 -5.26 12.78
N GLN A 216 17.39 -5.24 11.72
CA GLN A 216 17.84 -5.00 10.36
C GLN A 216 17.89 -3.49 10.08
N ARG A 217 18.55 -3.07 9.01
CA ARG A 217 18.63 -1.65 8.64
C ARG A 217 17.49 -1.28 7.70
N TRP A 218 16.73 -0.24 8.05
CA TRP A 218 15.63 0.29 7.26
C TRP A 218 16.02 1.66 6.71
N ASP A 219 15.87 1.90 5.40
CA ASP A 219 16.36 3.13 4.75
C ASP A 219 15.28 4.16 4.40
N GLU A 220 14.05 3.96 4.88
CA GLU A 220 12.96 4.93 4.72
C GLU A 220 13.05 6.05 5.77
N GLU A 221 14.19 6.73 5.82
CA GLU A 221 14.44 7.82 6.76
C GLU A 221 13.97 9.17 6.19
N HIS A 222 13.41 10.02 7.04
CA HIS A 222 13.15 11.41 6.75
C HIS A 222 13.30 12.24 8.04
N ARG A 223 14.07 13.33 8.00
CA ARG A 223 14.40 14.13 9.21
C ARG A 223 14.88 13.25 10.38
N ASP A 224 15.82 12.36 10.09
CA ASP A 224 16.46 11.44 11.05
C ASP A 224 15.51 10.44 11.75
N ARG A 225 14.30 10.24 11.20
CA ARG A 225 13.31 9.30 11.70
C ARG A 225 12.88 8.30 10.65
N ASN A 226 12.62 7.08 11.09
CA ASN A 226 12.06 6.02 10.27
C ASN A 226 10.70 5.61 10.86
N TRP A 227 9.64 6.33 10.49
CA TRP A 227 8.29 6.10 11.03
C TRP A 227 7.83 4.67 10.79
N MET A 228 8.17 4.05 9.65
CA MET A 228 7.79 2.67 9.38
C MET A 228 8.42 1.68 10.38
N LEU A 229 9.69 1.87 10.73
CA LEU A 229 10.37 1.08 11.75
C LEU A 229 9.80 1.40 13.15
N GLU A 230 9.57 2.67 13.48
CA GLU A 230 8.97 3.08 14.75
C GLU A 230 7.57 2.45 14.95
N ASP A 231 6.72 2.51 13.93
CA ASP A 231 5.40 1.86 13.91
C ASP A 231 5.52 0.34 14.05
N TYR A 232 6.51 -0.26 13.37
CA TYR A 232 6.79 -1.69 13.51
C TYR A 232 7.19 -2.06 14.94
N LEU A 233 8.02 -1.25 15.59
CA LEU A 233 8.51 -1.47 16.94
C LEU A 233 7.41 -1.31 17.99
N THR A 234 6.52 -0.35 17.82
CA THR A 234 5.39 -0.07 18.72
C THR A 234 4.25 -1.08 18.56
N ALA A 235 4.09 -1.66 17.38
CA ALA A 235 3.07 -2.69 17.14
C ALA A 235 3.31 -3.96 17.99
N PRO A 236 2.25 -4.60 18.54
CA PRO A 236 2.35 -5.88 19.23
C PRO A 236 3.02 -6.95 18.37
N LYS A 237 3.88 -7.79 18.97
CA LYS A 237 4.65 -8.82 18.24
C LYS A 237 3.78 -9.77 17.41
N ASN A 238 2.58 -10.10 17.88
CA ASN A 238 1.61 -10.96 17.18
C ASN A 238 0.86 -10.24 16.04
N GLN A 239 0.96 -8.92 15.95
CA GLN A 239 0.32 -8.08 14.95
C GLN A 239 1.31 -7.46 13.95
N ARG A 240 2.58 -7.90 13.96
CA ARG A 240 3.59 -7.41 13.02
C ARG A 240 4.30 -8.54 12.29
N GLY A 241 4.96 -8.23 11.18
CA GLY A 241 5.79 -9.15 10.41
C GLY A 241 5.21 -9.52 9.04
N PHE A 242 5.96 -10.35 8.31
CA PHE A 242 5.62 -10.71 6.94
C PHE A 242 4.49 -11.76 6.89
N ARG A 243 3.61 -11.60 5.91
CA ARG A 243 2.50 -12.51 5.64
C ARG A 243 2.31 -12.71 4.14
N ARG A 244 2.03 -13.93 3.71
CA ARG A 244 1.70 -14.26 2.32
C ARG A 244 0.22 -14.51 2.18
N LEU A 245 -0.43 -14.01 1.13
CA LEU A 245 -1.79 -14.44 0.81
C LEU A 245 -1.80 -15.94 0.48
N LYS A 246 -2.78 -16.69 0.99
CA LYS A 246 -2.88 -18.13 0.75
C LYS A 246 -2.97 -18.50 -0.73
N VAL A 247 -3.61 -17.67 -1.55
CA VAL A 247 -3.69 -17.86 -3.00
C VAL A 247 -2.33 -17.74 -3.72
N LEU A 248 -1.31 -17.16 -3.06
CA LEU A 248 0.06 -17.03 -3.57
C LEU A 248 1.02 -18.08 -2.98
N SER A 249 0.54 -18.94 -2.08
CA SER A 249 1.37 -19.88 -1.31
C SER A 249 1.61 -21.17 -2.08
#